data_AF-D0P2X1-F1
#
_entry.id   AF-D0P2X1-F1
#
_cell.length_a   1.000
_cell.length_b   1.000
_cell.length_c   1.000
_cell.angle_alpha   90.00
_cell.angle_beta   90.00
_cell.angle_gamma   90.00
#
_symmetry.space_group_name_H-M   'P 1'
#
loop_
_entity.id
_entity.type
_entity.pdbx_description
1 polymer ?
#
loop_
_entity_poly.entity_id
_entity_poly.type
_entity_poly.pdbx_seq_one_letter_code
_entity_poly.pdbx_strand_id
1 'polypeptide(L)'
;MIKAPGCDVEAVGAFLRNFVPEAKCLSNFGSEVVFQLPSKSSGVFSTMLQVLDDEKSNLRVVQYGISVTTLEEVFLRISQDREEEAAMGVAVCGVETVDQIRKTSATSANSRGTLTGPSWTPISTESTNRAMFWSQYRALLTKRVRIAKRDKKNLLNAVCIPLLFLIILVSLPEIDVASFMTTSDYATELASVSRQGRCSSANFSLVSRVDLL
;
A
#
# COMPACT_ATOMS: atom_id res chain seq x y z
N MET A 1 22.97 8.73 -1.21
CA MET A 1 23.87 9.72 -0.57
C MET A 1 23.39 11.12 -0.94
N ILE A 2 23.42 12.06 -0.01
CA ILE A 2 23.05 13.47 -0.23
C ILE A 2 24.32 14.30 -0.41
N LYS A 3 24.42 15.02 -1.52
CA LYS A 3 25.54 15.90 -1.88
C LYS A 3 25.26 17.37 -1.57
N ALA A 4 26.30 18.08 -1.14
CA ALA A 4 26.30 19.54 -1.00
C ALA A 4 26.46 20.22 -2.38
N PRO A 5 26.12 21.51 -2.53
CA PRO A 5 26.33 22.24 -3.78
C PRO A 5 27.81 22.21 -4.19
N GLY A 6 28.05 21.93 -5.47
CA GLY A 6 29.39 21.81 -6.04
C GLY A 6 30.18 20.58 -5.56
N CYS A 7 29.49 19.49 -5.19
CA CYS A 7 30.08 18.17 -4.98
C CYS A 7 30.47 17.52 -6.31
N ASP A 8 31.68 16.97 -6.37
CA ASP A 8 32.15 16.20 -7.52
C ASP A 8 31.83 14.71 -7.34
N VAL A 9 30.87 14.23 -8.12
CA VAL A 9 30.41 12.84 -8.07
C VAL A 9 31.46 11.86 -8.59
N GLU A 10 32.32 12.28 -9.53
CA GLU A 10 33.42 11.44 -10.01
C GLU A 10 34.50 11.27 -8.95
N ALA A 11 34.83 12.33 -8.20
CA ALA A 11 35.74 12.25 -7.07
C ALA A 11 35.23 11.29 -5.98
N VAL A 12 33.93 11.35 -5.65
CA VAL A 12 33.29 10.39 -4.72
C VAL A 12 33.33 8.97 -5.28
N GLY A 13 33.05 8.80 -6.57
CA GLY A 13 33.13 7.50 -7.24
C GLY A 13 34.56 6.93 -7.21
N ALA A 14 35.57 7.75 -7.47
CA ALA A 14 36.98 7.37 -7.41
C ALA A 14 37.40 6.98 -5.99
N PHE A 15 36.95 7.74 -4.99
CA PHE A 15 37.15 7.39 -3.58
C PHE A 15 36.58 6.00 -3.26
N LEU A 16 35.33 5.74 -3.64
CA LEU A 16 34.70 4.44 -3.39
C LEU A 16 35.42 3.29 -4.11
N ARG A 17 35.90 3.54 -5.34
CA ARG A 17 36.66 2.57 -6.14
C ARG A 17 38.01 2.17 -5.52
N ASN A 18 38.60 2.98 -4.65
CA ASN A 18 39.81 2.62 -3.93
C ASN A 18 39.60 1.48 -2.92
N PHE A 19 38.37 1.32 -2.42
CA PHE A 19 38.00 0.25 -1.49
C PHE A 19 37.22 -0.86 -2.18
N VAL A 20 36.36 -0.49 -3.13
CA VAL A 20 35.46 -1.40 -3.84
C VAL A 20 35.57 -1.10 -5.35
N PRO A 21 36.49 -1.75 -6.07
CA PRO A 21 36.77 -1.44 -7.48
C PRO A 21 35.56 -1.56 -8.41
N GLU A 22 34.63 -2.44 -8.07
CA GLU A 22 33.37 -2.69 -8.78
C GLU A 22 32.25 -1.69 -8.42
N ALA A 23 32.54 -0.62 -7.66
CA ALA A 23 31.57 0.40 -7.32
C ALA A 23 31.07 1.17 -8.56
N LYS A 24 29.76 1.19 -8.78
CA LYS A 24 29.13 1.86 -9.93
C LYS A 24 28.14 2.94 -9.47
N CYS A 25 28.16 4.10 -10.12
CA CYS A 25 27.10 5.10 -9.94
C CYS A 25 25.82 4.61 -10.65
N LEU A 26 24.74 4.41 -9.90
CA LEU A 26 23.44 3.99 -10.43
C LEU A 26 22.58 5.17 -10.84
N SER A 27 22.57 6.22 -10.03
CA SER A 27 21.79 7.42 -10.32
C SER A 27 22.45 8.64 -9.69
N ASN A 28 22.31 9.77 -10.37
CA ASN A 28 22.72 11.08 -9.89
C ASN A 28 21.61 12.06 -10.26
N PHE A 29 20.80 12.45 -9.28
CA PHE A 29 19.63 13.28 -9.51
C PHE A 29 19.50 14.34 -8.42
N GLY A 30 19.41 15.61 -8.82
CA GLY A 30 19.29 16.73 -7.88
C GLY A 30 20.45 16.79 -6.89
N SER A 31 20.14 16.66 -5.59
CA SER A 31 21.10 16.58 -4.49
C SER A 31 21.38 15.15 -4.03
N GLU A 32 20.89 14.13 -4.73
CA GLU A 32 21.07 12.72 -4.38
C GLU A 32 21.92 11.98 -5.41
N VAL A 33 22.78 11.08 -4.91
CA VAL A 33 23.55 10.14 -5.71
C VAL A 33 23.50 8.75 -5.08
N VAL A 34 23.32 7.73 -5.91
CA VAL A 34 23.24 6.32 -5.49
C VAL A 34 24.38 5.54 -6.13
N PHE A 35 25.14 4.83 -5.30
CA PHE A 35 26.20 3.92 -5.72
C PHE A 35 25.80 2.48 -5.43
N GLN A 36 26.08 1.58 -6.38
CA GLN A 36 26.00 0.14 -6.19
C GLN A 36 27.35 -0.39 -5.76
N LEU A 37 27.35 -1.19 -4.69
CA LEU A 37 28.53 -1.88 -4.17
C LEU A 37 28.23 -3.39 -4.17
N PRO A 38 29.14 -4.25 -4.65
CA PRO A 38 28.94 -5.70 -4.55
C PRO A 38 29.03 -6.21 -3.13
N SER A 39 28.12 -7.11 -2.75
CA SER A 39 28.11 -7.73 -1.41
C SER A 39 29.37 -8.55 -1.11
N LYS A 40 30.10 -8.99 -2.15
CA LYS A 40 31.38 -9.70 -2.02
C LYS A 40 32.44 -8.87 -1.28
N SER A 41 32.38 -7.54 -1.39
CA SER A 41 33.32 -6.61 -0.77
C SER A 41 32.84 -6.08 0.59
N SER A 42 31.79 -6.68 1.16
CA SER A 42 31.18 -6.25 2.43
C SER A 42 32.17 -6.21 3.60
N GLY A 43 33.20 -7.06 3.60
CA GLY A 43 34.26 -7.05 4.62
C GLY A 43 35.05 -5.73 4.68
N VAL A 44 35.10 -4.96 3.60
CA VAL A 44 35.84 -3.68 3.51
C VAL A 44 34.93 -2.47 3.77
N PHE A 45 33.61 -2.65 3.78
CA PHE A 45 32.65 -1.54 3.92
C PHE A 45 32.82 -0.79 5.23
N SER A 46 33.10 -1.48 6.35
CA SER A 46 33.32 -0.82 7.64
C SER A 46 34.46 0.20 7.57
N THR A 47 35.61 -0.20 7.03
CA THR A 47 36.78 0.68 6.88
C THR A 47 36.52 1.80 5.88
N MET A 48 35.90 1.47 4.74
CA MET A 48 35.55 2.45 3.71
C MET A 48 34.64 3.56 4.27
N LEU A 49 33.64 3.19 5.08
CA LEU A 49 32.67 4.13 5.64
C LEU A 49 33.29 5.02 6.71
N GLN A 50 34.19 4.47 7.53
CA GLN A 50 34.94 5.27 8.50
C GLN A 50 35.77 6.34 7.79
N VAL A 51 36.53 5.96 6.75
CA VAL A 51 37.29 6.94 5.97
C VAL A 51 36.37 7.91 5.21
N LEU A 52 35.20 7.45 4.76
CA LEU A 52 34.20 8.31 4.13
C LEU A 52 33.66 9.36 5.09
N ASP A 53 33.49 9.03 6.38
CA ASP A 53 33.06 9.99 7.41
C ASP A 53 34.14 11.04 7.67
N ASP A 54 35.42 10.66 7.68
CA ASP A 54 36.55 11.57 7.85
C ASP A 54 36.69 12.53 6.64
N GLU A 55 36.61 11.99 5.42
CA GLU A 55 36.73 12.75 4.16
C GLU A 55 35.41 13.39 3.70
N LYS A 56 34.33 13.24 4.47
CA LYS A 56 32.97 13.67 4.13
C LYS A 56 32.88 15.14 3.74
N SER A 57 33.61 15.99 4.48
CA SER A 57 33.66 17.44 4.25
C SER A 57 34.42 17.79 2.96
N ASN A 58 35.55 17.12 2.71
CA ASN A 58 36.38 17.28 1.52
C ASN A 58 35.63 16.85 0.25
N LEU A 59 34.91 15.73 0.34
CA LEU A 59 34.08 15.19 -0.74
C LEU A 59 32.73 15.91 -0.91
N ARG A 60 32.42 16.90 -0.05
CA ARG A 60 31.16 17.66 -0.08
C ARG A 60 29.91 16.77 0.01
N VAL A 61 29.99 15.73 0.83
CA VAL A 61 28.86 14.83 1.13
C VAL A 61 28.17 15.29 2.41
N VAL A 62 26.86 15.50 2.37
CA VAL A 62 26.08 15.93 3.55
C VAL A 62 25.70 14.73 4.41
N GLN A 63 25.25 13.64 3.77
CA GLN A 63 24.82 12.44 4.46
C GLN A 63 24.89 11.23 3.53
N TYR A 64 25.12 10.06 4.10
CA TYR A 64 24.99 8.79 3.38
C TYR A 64 24.17 7.79 4.19
N GLY A 65 23.68 6.77 3.49
CA GLY A 65 23.04 5.60 4.07
C GLY A 65 23.37 4.39 3.22
N ILE A 66 23.37 3.21 3.83
CA ILE A 66 23.57 1.93 3.17
C ILE A 66 22.33 1.08 3.37
N SER A 67 21.84 0.52 2.28
CA SER A 67 20.72 -0.39 2.25
C SER A 67 21.08 -1.61 1.41
N VAL A 68 20.51 -2.76 1.76
CA VAL A 68 20.59 -3.94 0.92
C VAL A 68 19.53 -3.81 -0.17
N THR A 69 19.92 -4.12 -1.42
CA THR A 69 18.97 -4.17 -2.54
C THR A 69 17.94 -5.28 -2.31
N THR A 70 16.65 -4.99 -2.50
CA THR A 70 15.57 -5.98 -2.30
C THR A 70 15.24 -6.74 -3.57
N LEU A 71 14.58 -7.91 -3.46
CA LEU A 71 14.15 -8.67 -4.63
C LEU A 71 13.11 -7.91 -5.47
N GLU A 72 12.27 -7.10 -4.83
CA GLU A 72 11.31 -6.24 -5.51
C GLU A 72 12.04 -5.21 -6.38
N GLU A 73 13.10 -4.58 -5.87
CA GLU A 73 13.92 -3.62 -6.63
C GLU A 73 14.62 -4.31 -7.81
N VAL A 74 15.18 -5.51 -7.58
CA VAL A 74 15.82 -6.30 -8.66
C VAL A 74 14.81 -6.70 -9.73
N PHE A 75 13.62 -7.17 -9.34
CA PHE A 75 12.57 -7.55 -10.28
C PHE A 75 12.14 -6.36 -11.15
N LEU A 76 11.94 -5.19 -10.53
CA LEU A 76 11.56 -3.97 -11.24
C LEU A 76 12.63 -3.52 -12.24
N ARG A 77 13.92 -3.59 -11.87
CA ARG A 77 15.01 -3.26 -12.81
C ARG A 77 15.04 -4.19 -14.01
N ILE A 78 14.94 -5.51 -13.78
CA ILE A 78 14.94 -6.49 -14.88
C ILE A 78 13.75 -6.28 -15.84
N SER A 79 12.58 -5.86 -15.33
CA SER A 79 11.45 -5.52 -16.21
C SER A 79 11.70 -4.25 -17.03
N GLN A 80 12.36 -3.23 -16.47
CA GLN A 80 12.67 -1.98 -17.17
C GLN A 80 13.77 -2.19 -18.22
N ASP A 81 14.84 -2.92 -17.89
CA ASP A 81 15.93 -3.23 -18.82
C ASP A 81 15.42 -3.99 -20.06
N ARG A 82 14.39 -4.84 -19.89
CA ARG A 82 13.74 -5.56 -21.00
C ARG A 82 12.90 -4.66 -21.92
N GLU A 83 12.35 -3.58 -21.39
CA GLU A 83 11.57 -2.61 -22.16
C GLU A 83 12.48 -1.66 -22.96
N GLU A 84 13.63 -1.27 -22.39
CA GLU A 84 14.63 -0.43 -23.06
C GLU A 84 15.36 -1.18 -24.21
N GLU A 85 15.70 -2.45 -24.02
CA GLU A 85 16.29 -3.30 -25.07
C GLU A 85 15.31 -3.57 -26.23
N ALA A 86 14.00 -3.62 -25.96
CA ALA A 86 12.97 -3.80 -26.98
C ALA A 86 12.71 -2.53 -27.82
N ALA A 87 13.14 -1.35 -27.35
CA ALA A 87 12.96 -0.08 -28.05
C ALA A 87 14.06 0.19 -29.10
N MET A 88 15.16 -0.57 -29.12
CA MET A 88 16.27 -0.42 -30.07
C MET A 88 16.43 -1.57 -31.08
N GLY A 89 15.55 -2.58 -31.07
CA GLY A 89 15.61 -3.72 -31.99
C GLY A 89 14.25 -4.10 -32.57
N VAL A 90 14.15 -4.10 -33.90
CA VAL A 90 13.00 -4.56 -34.67
C VAL A 90 12.50 -5.94 -34.20
N ALA A 91 11.19 -6.01 -33.95
CA ALA A 91 10.30 -7.17 -33.79
C ALA A 91 10.91 -8.58 -33.87
N VAL A 92 10.79 -9.34 -32.77
CA VAL A 92 10.48 -10.77 -32.84
C VAL A 92 9.37 -11.09 -31.83
N CYS A 93 8.28 -11.62 -32.38
CA CYS A 93 7.16 -12.19 -31.65
C CYS A 93 7.69 -13.34 -30.76
N GLY A 94 7.54 -13.23 -29.44
CA GLY A 94 8.11 -14.18 -28.49
C GLY A 94 7.29 -14.32 -27.21
N VAL A 95 5.97 -14.42 -27.34
CA VAL A 95 5.17 -15.07 -26.29
C VAL A 95 5.44 -16.57 -26.40
N GLU A 96 6.51 -17.04 -25.77
CA GLU A 96 6.65 -18.46 -25.45
C GLU A 96 6.00 -18.70 -24.10
N THR A 97 4.69 -18.91 -24.14
CA THR A 97 4.00 -19.70 -23.11
C THR A 97 4.63 -21.08 -23.08
N VAL A 98 5.55 -21.31 -22.15
CA VAL A 98 5.92 -22.65 -21.72
C VAL A 98 4.73 -23.21 -20.95
N ASP A 99 3.83 -23.91 -21.63
CA ASP A 99 3.07 -24.98 -21.00
C ASP A 99 2.65 -26.03 -22.04
N GLN A 100 3.57 -26.95 -22.31
CA GLN A 100 3.28 -28.21 -23.00
C GLN A 100 4.09 -29.34 -22.35
N ILE A 101 3.64 -29.81 -21.19
CA ILE A 101 3.76 -31.23 -20.86
C ILE A 101 2.53 -31.93 -21.45
N ARG A 102 2.68 -32.27 -22.72
CA ARG A 102 1.89 -33.29 -23.41
C ARG A 102 2.23 -34.66 -22.83
N LYS A 103 1.21 -35.46 -22.51
CA LYS A 103 1.15 -36.92 -22.71
C LYS A 103 -0.30 -37.39 -22.47
N THR A 104 -1.07 -37.60 -23.55
CA THR A 104 -1.36 -38.91 -24.19
C THR A 104 -2.36 -39.71 -23.34
N SER A 105 -3.53 -40.16 -23.81
CA SER A 105 -3.92 -40.87 -25.04
C SER A 105 -5.47 -40.85 -25.06
N ALA A 106 -6.22 -40.99 -26.15
CA ALA A 106 -6.09 -41.96 -27.21
C ALA A 106 -6.96 -41.55 -28.42
N THR A 107 -6.44 -41.86 -29.61
CA THR A 107 -7.14 -42.47 -30.76
C THR A 107 -8.50 -41.86 -31.17
N SER A 108 -8.64 -41.25 -32.35
CA SER A 108 -8.61 -41.93 -33.64
C SER A 108 -8.58 -40.86 -34.75
N ALA A 109 -7.61 -40.90 -35.67
CA ALA A 109 -7.78 -41.35 -37.06
C ALA A 109 -8.95 -40.65 -37.78
N ASN A 110 -8.81 -40.00 -38.93
CA ASN A 110 -7.92 -40.30 -40.04
C ASN A 110 -8.02 -39.16 -41.07
N SER A 111 -6.86 -38.79 -41.61
CA SER A 111 -6.60 -38.47 -43.03
C SER A 111 -7.39 -37.38 -43.78
N ARG A 112 -6.57 -36.43 -44.28
CA ARG A 112 -6.47 -36.00 -45.69
C ARG A 112 -7.75 -35.32 -46.24
N GLY A 113 -7.84 -34.01 -46.39
CA GLY A 113 -6.81 -33.07 -46.83
C GLY A 113 -7.22 -32.54 -48.19
N THR A 114 -7.90 -31.38 -48.20
CA THR A 114 -8.06 -30.55 -49.40
C THR A 114 -8.35 -29.12 -48.98
N LEU A 115 -7.57 -28.22 -49.58
CA LEU A 115 -7.52 -26.78 -49.36
C LEU A 115 -8.88 -26.09 -49.51
N THR A 116 -9.25 -25.27 -48.52
CA THR A 116 -9.63 -23.84 -48.64
C THR A 116 -9.95 -23.32 -47.23
N GLY A 117 -9.30 -22.26 -46.77
CA GLY A 117 -9.93 -21.38 -45.77
C GLY A 117 -10.97 -20.50 -46.48
N PRO A 118 -11.75 -19.65 -45.79
CA PRO A 118 -11.96 -19.46 -44.35
C PRO A 118 -13.45 -19.55 -43.96
N SER A 119 -13.79 -19.95 -42.74
CA SER A 119 -15.13 -19.68 -42.20
C SER A 119 -15.09 -19.56 -40.69
N TRP A 120 -15.06 -18.31 -40.23
CA TRP A 120 -15.60 -17.96 -38.93
C TRP A 120 -17.09 -18.28 -38.98
N THR A 121 -17.55 -19.30 -38.27
CA THR A 121 -18.98 -19.50 -38.05
C THR A 121 -19.37 -18.87 -36.72
N PRO A 122 -20.14 -17.76 -36.73
CA PRO A 122 -20.72 -17.17 -35.54
C PRO A 122 -22.04 -17.88 -35.25
N ILE A 123 -22.09 -18.66 -34.17
CA ILE A 123 -23.30 -19.31 -33.62
C ILE A 123 -23.05 -19.39 -32.10
N SER A 124 -23.80 -18.79 -31.19
CA SER A 124 -25.04 -18.03 -31.27
C SER A 124 -25.15 -17.13 -30.05
N THR A 125 -25.75 -15.97 -30.24
CA THR A 125 -26.47 -15.23 -29.20
C THR A 125 -27.57 -16.10 -28.59
N GLU A 126 -27.44 -16.53 -27.34
CA GLU A 126 -28.60 -16.80 -26.48
C GLU A 126 -28.25 -16.78 -24.98
N SER A 127 -28.80 -15.77 -24.31
CA SER A 127 -29.32 -15.78 -22.93
C SER A 127 -28.80 -16.81 -21.91
N THR A 128 -27.73 -16.50 -21.15
CA THR A 128 -27.67 -16.93 -19.72
C THR A 128 -26.77 -16.02 -18.87
N ASN A 129 -27.27 -14.84 -18.51
CA ASN A 129 -26.59 -13.81 -17.71
C ASN A 129 -26.37 -14.15 -16.21
N ARG A 130 -26.11 -15.41 -15.84
CA ARG A 130 -25.80 -15.79 -14.43
C ARG A 130 -24.78 -16.93 -14.29
N ALA A 131 -24.78 -17.88 -15.23
CA ALA A 131 -23.91 -19.05 -15.19
C ALA A 131 -22.43 -18.72 -15.47
N MET A 132 -22.16 -17.76 -16.37
CA MET A 132 -20.80 -17.33 -16.67
C MET A 132 -20.17 -16.50 -15.55
N PHE A 133 -20.94 -15.62 -14.89
CA PHE A 133 -20.44 -14.82 -13.77
C PHE A 133 -20.06 -15.69 -12.56
N TRP A 134 -20.93 -16.65 -12.17
CA TRP A 134 -20.66 -17.49 -11.01
C TRP A 134 -19.52 -18.49 -11.25
N SER A 135 -19.38 -18.99 -12.48
CA SER A 135 -18.25 -19.84 -12.87
C SER A 135 -16.92 -19.08 -12.76
N GLN A 136 -16.87 -17.85 -13.28
CA GLN A 136 -15.68 -16.99 -13.20
C GLN A 136 -15.40 -16.50 -11.77
N TYR A 137 -16.43 -16.13 -11.01
CA TYR A 137 -16.33 -15.74 -9.60
C TYR A 137 -15.85 -16.91 -8.73
N ARG A 138 -16.34 -18.14 -8.98
CA ARG A 138 -15.87 -19.35 -8.29
C ARG A 138 -14.42 -19.67 -8.62
N ALA A 139 -13.96 -19.40 -9.85
CA ALA A 139 -12.54 -19.53 -10.20
C ALA A 139 -11.67 -18.53 -9.42
N LEU A 140 -12.10 -17.27 -9.32
CA LEU A 140 -11.42 -16.23 -8.53
C LEU A 140 -11.42 -16.52 -7.03
N LEU A 141 -12.56 -16.97 -6.48
CA LEU A 141 -12.69 -17.40 -5.09
C LEU A 141 -11.81 -18.61 -4.80
N THR A 142 -11.80 -19.61 -5.67
CA THR A 142 -10.94 -20.79 -5.48
C THR A 142 -9.47 -20.40 -5.48
N LYS A 143 -9.05 -19.46 -6.34
CA LYS A 143 -7.68 -18.92 -6.36
C LYS A 143 -7.35 -18.16 -5.07
N ARG A 144 -8.25 -17.26 -4.61
CA ARG A 144 -8.09 -16.51 -3.34
C ARG A 144 -8.11 -17.43 -2.11
N VAL A 145 -8.92 -18.48 -2.10
CA VAL A 145 -9.05 -19.44 -0.99
C VAL A 145 -7.83 -20.37 -0.92
N ARG A 146 -7.24 -20.78 -2.04
CA ARG A 146 -5.99 -21.56 -2.04
C ARG A 146 -4.82 -20.76 -1.45
N ILE A 147 -4.74 -19.47 -1.76
CA ILE A 147 -3.75 -18.55 -1.19
C ILE A 147 -4.03 -18.35 0.31
N ALA A 148 -5.28 -18.11 0.69
CA ALA A 148 -5.68 -17.95 2.09
C ALA A 148 -5.46 -19.22 2.94
N LYS A 149 -5.62 -20.42 2.37
CA LYS A 149 -5.35 -21.69 3.06
C LYS A 149 -3.87 -21.94 3.33
N ARG A 150 -2.96 -21.34 2.56
CA ARG A 150 -1.51 -21.45 2.79
C ARG A 150 -1.08 -20.62 4.00
N ASP A 151 -1.75 -19.49 4.23
CA ASP A 151 -1.40 -18.53 5.27
C ASP A 151 -2.39 -18.58 6.45
N LYS A 152 -2.66 -19.79 6.99
CA LYS A 152 -3.64 -20.01 8.07
C LYS A 152 -3.44 -19.10 9.28
N LYS A 153 -2.18 -18.82 9.66
CA LYS A 153 -1.84 -17.94 10.78
C LYS A 153 -2.23 -16.49 10.51
N ASN A 154 -2.04 -16.02 9.28
CA ASN A 154 -2.41 -14.67 8.86
C ASN A 154 -3.94 -14.51 8.75
N LEU A 155 -4.63 -15.52 8.22
CA LEU A 155 -6.09 -15.54 8.17
C LEU A 155 -6.71 -15.64 9.57
N LEU A 156 -6.14 -16.48 10.43
CA LEU A 156 -6.53 -16.57 11.83
C LEU A 156 -6.38 -15.21 12.51
N ASN A 157 -5.24 -14.52 12.34
CA ASN A 157 -5.05 -13.21 12.92
C ASN A 157 -6.05 -12.17 12.37
N ALA A 158 -6.24 -12.14 11.05
CA ALA A 158 -7.16 -11.21 10.38
C ALA A 158 -8.64 -11.42 10.74
N VAL A 159 -9.04 -12.62 11.14
CA VAL A 159 -10.43 -12.95 11.53
C VAL A 159 -10.61 -13.01 13.05
N CYS A 160 -9.62 -13.48 13.80
CA CYS A 160 -9.67 -13.52 15.26
C CYS A 160 -9.67 -12.12 15.87
N ILE A 161 -8.87 -11.17 15.38
CA ILE A 161 -8.86 -9.80 15.93
C ILE A 161 -10.26 -9.15 15.88
N PRO A 162 -10.95 -9.08 14.72
CA PRO A 162 -12.28 -8.49 14.66
C PRO A 162 -13.32 -9.30 15.45
N LEU A 163 -13.24 -10.64 15.45
CA LEU A 163 -14.16 -11.46 16.25
C LEU A 163 -13.95 -11.28 17.76
N LEU A 164 -12.71 -11.23 18.23
CA LEU A 164 -12.39 -10.94 19.63
C LEU A 164 -12.90 -9.55 20.03
N PHE A 165 -12.72 -8.55 19.16
CA PHE A 165 -13.25 -7.20 19.41
C PHE A 165 -14.77 -7.18 19.50
N LEU A 166 -15.49 -7.91 18.62
CA LEU A 166 -16.94 -8.05 18.72
C LEU A 166 -17.38 -8.79 19.98
N ILE A 167 -16.69 -9.87 20.35
CA ILE A 167 -16.98 -10.60 21.58
C ILE A 167 -16.77 -9.70 22.79
N ILE A 168 -15.69 -8.92 22.83
CA ILE A 168 -15.42 -7.95 23.90
C ILE A 168 -16.53 -6.89 23.93
N LEU A 169 -16.91 -6.30 22.80
CA LEU A 169 -17.99 -5.30 22.73
C LEU A 169 -19.34 -5.82 23.23
N VAL A 170 -19.67 -7.09 22.94
CA VAL A 170 -20.91 -7.73 23.39
C VAL A 170 -20.82 -8.19 24.85
N SER A 171 -19.64 -8.62 25.29
CA SER A 171 -19.39 -9.10 26.66
C SER A 171 -19.17 -7.97 27.64
N LEU A 172 -18.84 -6.75 27.18
CA LEU A 172 -19.00 -5.55 27.98
C LEU A 172 -20.50 -5.46 28.26
N PRO A 173 -20.97 -5.78 29.49
CA PRO A 173 -22.35 -5.51 29.83
C PRO A 173 -22.56 -4.04 29.51
N GLU A 174 -23.68 -3.76 28.83
CA GLU A 174 -24.18 -2.42 28.60
C GLU A 174 -24.06 -1.69 29.94
N ILE A 175 -22.99 -0.91 30.11
CA ILE A 175 -22.82 -0.11 31.32
C ILE A 175 -24.02 0.78 31.26
N ASP A 176 -24.96 0.55 32.17
CA ASP A 176 -26.29 1.11 32.15
C ASP A 176 -26.18 2.64 32.20
N VAL A 177 -26.04 3.25 31.02
CA VAL A 177 -25.97 4.69 30.81
C VAL A 177 -27.28 5.35 31.24
N ALA A 178 -28.35 4.57 31.48
CA ALA A 178 -29.57 5.08 32.07
C ALA A 178 -29.35 5.61 33.48
N SER A 179 -28.39 5.07 34.25
CA SER A 179 -28.06 5.58 35.58
C SER A 179 -27.25 6.88 35.57
N PHE A 180 -26.63 7.26 34.44
CA PHE A 180 -25.90 8.53 34.30
C PHE A 180 -26.72 9.63 33.63
N MET A 181 -27.81 9.30 32.93
CA MET A 181 -28.63 10.28 32.20
C MET A 181 -30.03 10.51 32.80
N THR A 182 -30.43 9.80 33.86
CA THR A 182 -31.70 10.09 34.54
C THR A 182 -31.51 11.10 35.68
N THR A 183 -31.79 12.36 35.34
CA THR A 183 -32.76 13.18 36.08
C THR A 183 -32.69 13.12 37.62
N SER A 184 -31.78 13.89 38.23
CA SER A 184 -32.06 14.42 39.58
C SER A 184 -31.75 15.91 39.76
N ASP A 185 -30.97 16.54 38.87
CA ASP A 185 -30.62 17.96 39.08
C ASP A 185 -31.32 18.97 38.14
N TYR A 186 -31.80 18.57 36.95
CA TYR A 186 -32.49 19.53 36.05
C TYR A 186 -33.97 19.78 36.42
N ALA A 187 -34.61 18.84 37.12
CA ALA A 187 -36.02 18.97 37.51
C ALA A 187 -36.20 19.93 38.71
N THR A 188 -35.13 20.19 39.47
CA THR A 188 -35.18 21.02 40.67
C THR A 188 -35.08 22.52 40.33
N GLU A 189 -34.40 22.90 39.24
CA GLU A 189 -34.31 24.31 38.82
C GLU A 189 -35.58 24.83 38.10
N LEU A 190 -36.29 24.00 37.34
CA LEU A 190 -37.55 24.43 36.70
C LEU A 190 -38.72 24.55 37.70
N ALA A 191 -38.65 23.82 38.83
CA ALA A 191 -39.62 23.94 39.92
C ALA A 191 -39.37 25.16 40.83
N SER A 192 -38.15 25.72 40.87
CA SER A 192 -37.85 26.93 41.65
C SER A 192 -38.15 28.23 40.91
N VAL A 193 -38.11 28.25 39.56
CA VAL A 193 -38.44 29.46 38.77
C VAL A 193 -39.95 29.72 38.67
N SER A 194 -40.80 28.72 38.90
CA SER A 194 -42.26 28.88 38.89
C SER A 194 -42.86 29.32 40.24
N ARG A 195 -42.03 29.50 41.29
CA ARG A 195 -42.49 29.88 42.64
C ARG A 195 -42.16 31.31 43.08
N GLN A 196 -41.74 32.18 42.17
CA GLN A 196 -41.49 33.61 42.45
C GLN A 196 -42.48 34.57 41.78
N GLY A 197 -43.72 34.10 41.54
CA GLY A 197 -44.82 34.89 40.95
C GLY A 197 -46.05 35.11 41.84
N ARG A 198 -45.97 34.90 43.17
CA ARG A 198 -47.11 35.15 44.08
C ARG A 198 -46.69 35.71 45.44
N CYS A 199 -46.55 37.03 45.50
CA CYS A 199 -46.85 37.98 46.58
C CYS A 199 -46.25 39.33 46.11
N SER A 200 -46.92 40.48 46.10
CA SER A 200 -48.15 40.91 46.72
C SER A 200 -48.84 41.92 45.80
N SER A 201 -50.15 41.74 45.59
CA SER A 201 -51.02 42.86 45.31
C SER A 201 -51.16 43.66 46.60
N ALA A 202 -50.59 44.86 46.60
CA ALA A 202 -51.06 45.98 47.39
C ALA A 202 -50.63 47.25 46.66
N ASN A 203 -51.63 47.94 46.07
CA ASN A 203 -51.87 49.39 46.10
C ASN A 203 -50.64 50.32 46.03
N PHE A 204 -50.59 51.41 45.28
CA PHE A 204 -51.53 52.19 44.49
C PHE A 204 -50.70 53.44 44.11
N SER A 205 -50.94 54.00 42.91
CA SER A 205 -50.63 55.39 42.51
C SER A 205 -49.20 55.96 42.68
N LEU A 206 -48.49 56.14 41.56
CA LEU A 206 -48.13 57.47 40.99
C LEU A 206 -47.24 57.19 39.75
N VAL A 207 -47.74 57.36 38.53
CA VAL A 207 -47.53 58.59 37.73
C VAL A 207 -46.04 58.96 37.72
N SER A 208 -45.24 58.35 36.85
CA SER A 208 -44.97 58.86 35.50
C SER A 208 -44.56 60.33 35.50
N ARG A 209 -43.25 60.60 35.52
CA ARG A 209 -42.58 61.53 34.58
C ARG A 209 -41.15 61.86 35.03
N VAL A 210 -40.24 61.77 34.04
CA VAL A 210 -39.10 62.68 33.82
C VAL A 210 -37.96 62.46 34.84
N ASP A 211 -36.78 62.02 34.43
CA ASP A 211 -35.77 62.97 33.97
C ASP A 211 -34.91 62.43 32.83
N LEU A 212 -34.80 63.31 31.83
CA LEU A 212 -33.89 63.28 30.72
C LEU A 212 -32.91 64.42 31.00
N LEU A 213 -31.73 64.10 31.57
CA LEU A 213 -30.42 64.76 31.45
C LEU A 213 -29.43 64.19 32.46
#